data_AF-A0A4D4M2F3-F1
#
_entry.id   AF-A0A4D4M2F3-F1
#
_cell.length_a   1.000
_cell.length_b   1.000
_cell.length_c   1.000
_cell.angle_alpha   90.00
_cell.angle_beta   90.00
_cell.angle_gamma   90.00
#
_symmetry.space_group_name_H-M   'P 1'
#
loop_
_entity.id
_entity.type
_entity.pdbx_description
1 polymer ?
#
loop_
_entity_poly.entity_id
_entity_poly.type
_entity_poly.pdbx_seq_one_letter_code
_entity_poly.pdbx_strand_id
1 'polypeptide(L)' 'MEADSQDGSIHLELGVVPDLVKSRSQDGSISITLPHAAYRVTTGSDDGSVHVSVPRDETSSHVVDAHTKDGAVTVRTAG' A
#
# COMPACT_ATOMS: atom_id res chain seq x y z
N MET A 1 -10.91 -2.56 2.05
CA MET A 1 -10.94 -1.09 1.87
C MET A 1 -10.34 -0.76 0.52
N GLU A 2 -10.93 0.17 -0.23
CA GLU A 2 -10.48 0.54 -1.58
C GLU A 2 -10.34 2.06 -1.67
N ALA A 3 -9.25 2.53 -2.27
CA ALA A 3 -8.98 3.95 -2.51
C ALA A 3 -8.46 4.15 -3.94
N ASP A 4 -8.99 5.15 -4.64
CA ASP A 4 -8.59 5.50 -6.01
C ASP A 4 -8.33 7.00 -6.10
N SER A 5 -7.30 7.37 -6.86
CA SER A 5 -6.92 8.76 -7.09
C SER A 5 -6.33 8.92 -8.48
N GLN A 6 -6.68 10.01 -9.17
CA GLN A 6 -6.19 10.28 -10.52
C GLN A 6 -4.94 11.16 -10.51
N ASP A 7 -4.98 12.27 -9.75
CA ASP A 7 -3.91 13.27 -9.67
C ASP A 7 -3.45 13.58 -8.22
N GLY A 8 -4.05 12.91 -7.24
CA GLY A 8 -3.82 13.20 -5.82
C GLY A 8 -3.02 12.11 -5.11
N SER A 9 -2.28 12.49 -4.07
CA SER A 9 -1.63 11.53 -3.19
C SER A 9 -2.65 10.79 -2.33
N ILE A 10 -2.54 9.46 -2.25
CA ILE A 10 -3.35 8.62 -1.35
C ILE A 10 -2.56 8.39 -0.07
N HIS A 11 -3.14 8.75 1.07
CA HIS A 11 -2.60 8.39 2.38
C HIS A 11 -3.62 7.54 3.14
N LEU A 12 -3.27 6.29 3.41
CA LEU A 12 -4.06 5.37 4.23
C LEU A 12 -3.33 5.11 5.54
N GLU A 13 -4.01 5.34 6.66
CA GLU A 13 -3.51 5.02 7.99
C GLU A 13 -4.48 4.06 8.66
N LEU A 14 -3.99 2.86 8.98
CA LEU A 14 -4.81 1.82 9.58
C LEU A 14 -4.40 1.61 11.04
N GLY A 15 -5.37 1.75 11.94
CA GLY A 15 -5.18 1.49 13.37
C GLY A 15 -5.38 0.02 13.76
N VAL A 16 -5.87 -0.82 12.86
CA VAL A 16 -6.12 -2.25 13.06
C VAL A 16 -5.63 -3.04 11.85
N VAL A 17 -5.28 -4.31 12.03
CA VAL A 17 -4.79 -5.18 10.95
C VAL A 17 -5.91 -5.39 9.92
N PRO A 18 -5.79 -4.87 8.69
CA PRO A 18 -6.80 -5.08 7.66
C PRO A 18 -6.73 -6.48 7.05
N ASP A 19 -7.87 -7.02 6.60
CA ASP A 19 -7.89 -8.20 5.74
C ASP A 19 -7.61 -7.88 4.26
N LEU A 20 -8.07 -6.73 3.78
CA LEU A 20 -7.86 -6.31 2.39
C LEU A 20 -7.74 -4.79 2.27
N VAL A 21 -6.65 -4.33 1.68
CA VAL A 21 -6.42 -2.94 1.26
C VAL A 21 -6.12 -2.94 -0.22
N LYS A 22 -6.84 -2.13 -1.00
CA LYS A 22 -6.54 -1.87 -2.41
C LYS A 22 -6.40 -0.37 -2.62
N SER A 23 -5.31 0.04 -3.27
CA SER A 23 -5.05 1.44 -3.61
C SER A 23 -4.59 1.56 -5.04
N ARG A 24 -5.16 2.50 -5.79
CA ARG A 24 -4.77 2.76 -7.18
C ARG A 24 -4.55 4.24 -7.42
N SER A 25 -3.46 4.56 -8.10
CA SER A 25 -3.09 5.93 -8.46
C SER A 25 -2.60 5.98 -9.91
N GLN A 26 -2.83 7.07 -10.63
CA GLN A 26 -2.26 7.26 -11.98
C GLN A 26 -0.97 8.07 -11.94
N ASP A 27 -1.02 9.29 -11.41
CA ASP A 27 0.13 10.22 -11.36
C ASP A 27 0.48 10.64 -9.91
N GLY A 28 -0.08 9.95 -8.93
CA GLY A 28 0.01 10.28 -7.51
C GLY A 28 0.85 9.29 -6.69
N SER A 29 1.35 9.75 -5.55
CA SER A 29 2.04 8.90 -4.59
C SER A 29 1.06 8.18 -3.65
N ILE A 30 1.35 6.92 -3.32
CA ILE A 30 0.57 6.11 -2.39
C ILE A 30 1.40 5.90 -1.13
N SER A 31 0.88 6.31 0.03
CA SER A 31 1.46 6.01 1.35
C SER A 31 0.47 5.24 2.20
N ILE A 32 0.89 4.07 2.69
CA ILE A 32 0.07 3.18 3.50
C ILE A 32 0.82 2.89 4.80
N THR A 33 0.19 3.20 5.93
CA THR A 33 0.70 2.92 7.27
C THR A 33 -0.15 1.81 7.89
N LEU A 34 0.48 0.69 8.23
CA LEU A 34 -0.17 -0.54 8.73
C LEU A 34 0.39 -0.96 10.08
N PRO A 35 -0.41 -1.52 10.99
CA PRO A 35 0.12 -2.05 12.25
C PRO A 35 1.06 -3.24 12.00
N HIS A 36 1.97 -3.51 12.94
CA HIS A 36 2.97 -4.59 12.82
C HIS A 36 2.32 -5.97 12.79
N ALA A 37 2.17 -6.52 11.58
CA ALA A 37 1.72 -7.87 11.31
C ALA A 37 2.28 -8.35 9.96
N ALA A 38 2.05 -9.63 9.65
CA ALA A 38 2.43 -10.23 8.39
C ALA A 38 1.35 -9.99 7.33
N TYR A 39 1.71 -9.37 6.20
CA TYR A 39 0.79 -9.03 5.12
C TYR A 39 1.25 -9.60 3.79
N ARG A 40 0.30 -10.03 2.98
CA ARG A 40 0.51 -10.31 1.57
C ARG A 40 0.51 -8.99 0.79
N VAL A 41 1.70 -8.42 0.63
CA VAL A 41 1.88 -7.13 -0.04
C VAL A 41 2.14 -7.33 -1.53
N THR A 42 1.23 -6.84 -2.36
CA THR A 42 1.33 -6.72 -3.81
C THR A 42 1.42 -5.25 -4.17
N THR A 43 2.63 -4.77 -4.50
CA THR A 43 2.86 -3.35 -4.79
C THR A 43 3.54 -3.21 -6.14
N GLY A 44 3.06 -2.30 -6.99
CA GLY A 44 3.59 -2.05 -8.33
C GLY A 44 3.69 -0.56 -8.63
N SER A 45 4.76 -0.17 -9.32
CA SER A 45 4.90 1.13 -9.96
C SER A 45 5.48 0.92 -11.35
N ASP A 46 4.84 1.47 -12.40
CA ASP A 46 5.35 1.38 -13.77
C ASP A 46 6.58 2.31 -13.95
N ASP A 47 6.45 3.59 -13.56
CA ASP A 47 7.54 4.57 -13.55
C ASP A 47 7.63 5.25 -12.17
N GLY A 48 8.52 4.75 -11.32
CA GLY A 48 8.65 5.26 -9.97
C GLY A 48 9.33 4.28 -9.02
N SER A 49 9.00 4.37 -7.73
CA SER A 49 9.67 3.58 -6.69
C SER A 49 8.69 2.95 -5.73
N VAL A 50 9.02 1.73 -5.30
CA VAL A 50 8.25 0.97 -4.32
C VAL A 50 9.11 0.78 -3.07
N HIS A 51 8.64 1.30 -1.95
CA HIS A 51 9.26 1.14 -0.64
C HIS A 51 8.32 0.39 0.29
N VAL A 52 8.78 -0.72 0.86
CA VAL A 52 7.98 -1.50 1.79
C VAL A 52 8.82 -1.94 2.97
N SER A 53 8.36 -1.57 4.16
CA SER A 53 9.03 -1.87 5.43
C SER A 53 8.21 -2.79 6.35
N VAL A 54 6.96 -3.14 5.96
CA VAL A 54 6.14 -4.08 6.72
C VAL A 54 6.58 -5.52 6.50
N PRO A 55 6.39 -6.42 7.49
CA PRO A 55 6.59 -7.85 7.30
C PRO A 55 5.70 -8.38 6.17
N ARG A 56 6.32 -9.04 5.17
CA ARG A 56 5.61 -9.63 4.03
C ARG A 56 5.47 -11.14 4.19
N ASP A 57 4.27 -11.64 3.97
CA ASP A 57 3.96 -13.06 4.00
C ASP A 57 2.88 -13.39 2.96
N GLU A 58 3.23 -14.20 1.97
CA GLU A 58 2.31 -14.58 0.89
C GLU A 58 1.22 -15.56 1.34
N THR A 59 1.38 -16.18 2.51
CA THR A 59 0.40 -17.10 3.11
C THR A 59 -0.57 -16.39 4.05
N SER A 60 -0.33 -15.11 4.33
CA SER A 60 -1.21 -14.30 5.19
C SER A 60 -2.58 -14.07 4.55
N SER A 61 -3.63 -14.09 5.38
CA SER A 61 -4.98 -13.69 5.00
C SER A 61 -5.11 -12.18 4.77
N HIS A 62 -4.14 -11.39 5.24
CA HIS A 62 -4.15 -9.94 5.16
C HIS A 62 -3.48 -9.47 3.87
N VAL A 63 -4.26 -8.97 2.92
CA VAL A 63 -3.79 -8.58 1.58
C VAL A 63 -3.69 -7.07 1.45
N VAL A 64 -2.58 -6.59 0.89
CA VAL A 64 -2.33 -5.18 0.59
C VAL A 64 -1.94 -5.06 -0.87
N ASP A 65 -2.81 -4.47 -1.68
CA ASP A 65 -2.61 -4.22 -3.11
C ASP A 65 -2.47 -2.72 -3.34
N ALA A 66 -1.34 -2.27 -3.87
CA ALA A 66 -1.13 -0.85 -4.17
C ALA A 66 -0.39 -0.67 -5.49
N HIS A 67 -1.05 -0.02 -6.45
CA HIS A 67 -0.51 0.17 -7.78
C HIS A 67 -0.53 1.65 -8.16
N THR A 68 0.60 2.16 -8.64
CA THR A 68 0.68 3.48 -9.27
C THR A 68 1.31 3.39 -10.65
N LYS A 69 0.94 4.30 -11.55
CA LYS A 69 1.50 4.32 -12.91
C LYS A 69 2.78 5.14 -12.94
N ASP A 70 2.68 6.39 -12.52
CA ASP A 70 3.81 7.31 -12.45
C ASP A 70 3.86 7.87 -11.02
N GLY A 71 4.72 7.32 -10.18
CA GLY A 71 4.75 7.70 -8.77
C GLY A 71 5.35 6.68 -7.81
N ALA A 72 5.41 7.08 -6.53
CA ALA A 72 5.99 6.26 -5.48
C ALA A 72 4.93 5.56 -4.63
N VAL A 73 5.13 4.28 -4.35
CA VAL A 73 4.35 3.49 -3.40
C VAL A 73 5.19 3.26 -2.15
N THR A 74 4.69 3.71 -1.00
CA THR A 74 5.33 3.51 0.31
C THR A 74 4.39 2.76 1.23
N VAL A 75 4.83 1.61 1.74
CA VAL A 75 4.10 0.81 2.72
C VAL A 75 4.97 0.65 3.96
N ARG A 76 4.54 1.20 5.09
CA ARG A 76 5.33 1.22 6.32
C ARG A 76 4.52 0.73 7.51
N THR A 77 5.24 0.27 8.52
CA THR A 77 4.65 -0.16 9.78
C THR A 77 4.34 1.05 10.66
N ALA A 78 3.16 1.11 11.27
CA ALA A 78 2.85 2.00 12.38
C ALA A 78 3.72 1.58 13.57
N GLY A 79 4.50 2.53 14.08
CA GLY A 79 5.32 2.36 15.29
C GLY A 79 4.51 2.55 16.57
#